data_AF-A0A3C0Y445-F1
#
_entry.id   AF-A0A3C0Y445-F1
#
_cell.length_a   1.000
_cell.length_b   1.000
_cell.length_c   1.000
_cell.angle_alpha   90.00
_cell.angle_beta   90.00
_cell.angle_gamma   90.00
#
_symmetry.space_group_name_H-M   'P 1'
#
loop_
_entity.id
_entity.type
_entity.pdbx_description
1 polymer ?
#
loop_
_entity_poly.entity_id
_entity_poly.type
_entity_poly.pdbx_seq_one_letter_code
_entity_poly.pdbx_strand_id
1 'polypeptide(L)' 'MTSNSKAQGRYSKLDFIYIAKDNEYLCPAERRLPYRSSMVENGMKINAYWTSACKSCPQKAKCTTGKERRVKRNGTYFG' A
#
# COMPACT_ATOMS: atom_id res chain seq x y z
N MET A 1 3.64 -17.11 -11.10
CA MET A 1 3.29 -15.70 -10.77
C MET A 1 1.93 -15.37 -11.36
N THR A 2 0.83 -15.65 -10.67
CA THR A 2 -0.52 -15.36 -11.18
C THR A 2 -1.01 -14.03 -10.64
N SER A 3 -0.60 -12.93 -11.28
CA SER A 3 -1.11 -11.60 -10.96
C SER A 3 -2.48 -11.39 -11.61
N ASN A 4 -3.53 -11.92 -11.00
CA ASN A 4 -4.91 -11.71 -11.44
C ASN A 4 -5.36 -10.23 -11.32
N SER A 5 -4.53 -9.35 -10.75
CA SER A 5 -4.77 -7.90 -10.66
C SER A 5 -4.46 -7.15 -11.95
N LYS A 6 -3.54 -7.64 -12.80
CA LYS A 6 -3.26 -7.01 -14.12
C LYS A 6 -4.45 -7.13 -15.07
N ALA A 7 -5.21 -8.23 -15.00
CA ALA A 7 -6.35 -8.50 -15.87
C ALA A 7 -7.54 -7.53 -15.67
N GLN A 8 -7.58 -6.78 -14.56
CA GLN A 8 -8.66 -5.82 -14.27
C GLN A 8 -8.20 -4.35 -14.29
N GLY A 9 -6.98 -4.06 -14.78
CA GLY A 9 -6.46 -2.68 -14.91
C GLY A 9 -6.28 -1.94 -13.58
N ARG A 10 -6.15 -2.67 -12.46
CA ARG A 10 -5.95 -2.09 -11.13
C ARG A 10 -4.48 -2.08 -10.73
N TYR A 11 -4.05 -1.04 -10.01
CA TYR A 11 -2.69 -0.93 -9.51
C TYR A 11 -2.38 -2.07 -8.55
N SER A 12 -1.34 -2.82 -8.88
CA SER A 12 -0.81 -3.89 -8.06
C SER A 12 0.12 -3.32 -7.00
N LYS A 13 0.51 -4.13 -6.01
CA LYS A 13 1.50 -3.68 -5.00
C LYS A 13 2.85 -3.30 -5.64
N LEU A 14 3.18 -3.85 -6.81
CA LEU A 14 4.41 -3.56 -7.55
C LEU A 14 4.45 -2.12 -8.08
N ASP A 15 3.29 -1.50 -8.31
CA ASP A 15 3.20 -0.11 -8.76
C ASP A 15 3.46 0.89 -7.62
N PHE A 16 3.56 0.41 -6.37
CA PHE A 16 3.84 1.25 -5.20
C PHE A 16 5.32 1.19 -4.88
N ILE A 17 6.02 2.29 -5.13
CA ILE A 17 7.46 2.39 -4.90
C ILE A 17 7.70 2.68 -3.42
N TYR A 18 8.47 1.84 -2.75
CA TYR A 18 8.85 2.08 -1.36
C TYR A 18 10.02 3.06 -1.28
N ILE A 19 9.80 4.19 -0.65
CA ILE A 19 10.82 5.20 -0.35
C ILE A 19 11.41 4.87 1.02
N ALA A 20 12.55 4.18 1.03
CA ALA A 20 13.21 3.78 2.27
C ALA A 20 13.66 4.97 3.13
N LYS A 21 14.07 6.07 2.50
CA LYS A 21 14.53 7.29 3.17
C LYS A 21 13.48 7.90 4.10
N ASP A 22 12.25 7.99 3.61
CA ASP A 22 11.13 8.61 4.34
C ASP A 22 10.23 7.56 5.03
N ASN A 23 10.47 6.26 4.79
CA ASN A 23 9.59 5.16 5.19
C ASN A 23 8.13 5.38 4.72
N GLU A 24 7.99 5.65 3.42
CA GLU A 24 6.70 5.90 2.77
C GLU A 24 6.56 5.08 1.49
N TYR A 25 5.34 4.91 1.00
CA TYR A 25 5.08 4.38 -0.33
C TYR A 25 4.64 5.49 -1.29
N LEU A 26 5.26 5.61 -2.45
CA LEU A 26 4.80 6.44 -3.54
C LEU A 26 3.87 5.62 -4.43
N CYS A 27 2.62 6.07 -4.56
CA CYS A 27 1.66 5.46 -5.47
C CYS A 27 1.83 6.04 -6.90
N PRO A 28 1.31 5.35 -7.94
CA PRO A 28 1.42 5.79 -9.33
C PRO A 28 0.62 7.06 -9.65
N ALA A 29 -0.21 7.55 -8.72
CA ALA A 29 -0.86 8.86 -8.81
C ALA A 29 -0.06 9.96 -8.10
N GLU A 30 1.25 9.73 -7.90
CA GLU A 30 2.21 10.67 -7.29
C GLU A 30 1.84 11.11 -5.85
N ARG A 31 1.03 10.29 -5.17
CA ARG A 31 0.70 10.51 -3.75
C ARG A 31 1.57 9.62 -2.86
N ARG A 32 2.03 10.19 -1.76
CA ARG A 32 2.76 9.48 -0.71
C ARG A 32 1.82 8.86 0.31
N LEU A 33 2.13 7.63 0.70
CA LEU A 33 1.46 6.84 1.71
C LEU A 33 2.44 6.69 2.89
N PRO A 34 2.33 7.55 3.92
CA PRO A 34 3.18 7.44 5.09
C PRO A 34 2.86 6.19 5.89
N TYR A 35 3.83 5.76 6.69
CA TYR A 35 3.59 4.78 7.74
C TYR A 35 2.54 5.32 8.73
N ARG A 36 1.54 4.50 9.05
CA ARG A 36 0.45 4.90 9.94
C ARG A 36 0.30 3.99 11.14
N SER A 37 0.45 2.69 10.96
CA SER A 37 0.28 1.72 12.04
C SER A 37 1.03 0.44 11.74
N SER A 38 1.38 -0.30 12.78
CA SER A 38 1.86 -1.67 12.69
C SER A 38 0.98 -2.56 13.54
N MET A 39 0.70 -3.75 13.04
CA MET A 39 -0.03 -4.78 13.78
C MET A 39 0.79 -6.07 13.75
N VAL A 40 0.70 -6.87 14.80
CA VAL A 40 1.33 -8.20 14.83
C VAL A 40 0.30 -9.21 14.35
N GLU A 41 0.59 -9.87 13.23
CA GLU A 41 -0.25 -10.91 12.65
C GLU A 41 0.61 -12.18 12.60
N ASN A 42 0.20 -13.23 13.32
CA ASN A 42 0.92 -14.51 13.39
C ASN A 42 2.42 -14.39 13.78
N GLY A 43 2.74 -13.60 14.81
CA GLY A 43 4.13 -13.35 15.25
C GLY A 43 4.95 -12.43 14.33
N MET A 44 4.38 -11.94 13.23
CA MET A 44 5.05 -11.08 12.28
C MET A 44 4.54 -9.64 12.39
N LYS A 45 5.45 -8.67 12.55
CA LYS A 45 5.06 -7.25 12.56
C LYS A 45 4.72 -6.82 11.14
N ILE A 46 3.46 -6.50 10.88
CA ILE A 46 2.99 -5.96 9.61
C ILE A 46 2.84 -4.45 9.74
N ASN A 47 3.66 -3.72 8.99
CA ASN A 47 3.56 -2.28 8.86
C ASN A 47 2.52 -1.94 7.79
N ALA A 48 1.61 -1.02 8.11
CA ALA A 48 0.51 -0.61 7.25
C ALA A 48 0.64 0.89 6.92
N TYR A 49 0.57 1.17 5.62
CA TYR A 49 0.81 2.47 5.03
C TYR A 49 -0.42 2.92 4.25
N TRP A 50 -0.92 4.12 4.53
CA TRP A 50 -2.06 4.71 3.83
C TRP A 50 -2.13 6.22 4.02
N THR A 51 -2.89 6.86 3.13
CA THR A 51 -3.13 8.30 3.16
C THR A 51 -4.61 8.61 2.97
N SER A 52 -5.10 9.63 3.67
CA SER A 52 -6.45 10.17 3.46
C SER A 52 -6.60 10.84 2.09
N ALA A 53 -5.49 11.21 1.43
CA ALA A 53 -5.48 11.77 0.08
C ALA A 53 -6.07 10.81 -0.97
N CYS A 54 -6.15 9.50 -0.68
CA CYS A 54 -6.84 8.53 -1.53
C CYS A 54 -8.32 8.87 -1.74
N LYS A 55 -8.97 9.57 -0.80
CA LYS A 55 -10.39 9.95 -0.91
C LYS A 55 -10.64 10.93 -2.08
N SER A 56 -9.70 11.85 -2.31
CA SER A 56 -9.77 12.86 -3.38
C SER A 56 -8.94 12.48 -4.61
N CYS A 57 -8.46 11.24 -4.70
CA CYS A 57 -7.61 10.80 -5.80
C CYS A 57 -8.47 10.45 -7.04
N PRO A 58 -8.22 11.05 -8.21
CA PRO A 58 -8.97 10.75 -9.43
C PRO A 58 -8.73 9.30 -9.91
N GLN A 59 -7.55 8.74 -9.61
CA GLN A 59 -7.20 7.35 -9.95
C GLN A 59 -7.62 6.34 -8.86
N LYS A 60 -8.42 6.76 -7.86
CA LYS A 60 -8.86 5.90 -6.76
C LYS A 60 -9.53 4.63 -7.28
N ALA A 61 -10.42 4.74 -8.27
CA ALA A 61 -11.15 3.60 -8.84
C ALA A 61 -10.23 2.50 -9.42
N LYS A 62 -9.05 2.88 -9.93
CA LYS A 62 -8.02 1.94 -10.40
C LYS A 62 -7.10 1.45 -9.27
N CYS A 63 -7.06 2.15 -8.14
CA CYS A 63 -6.17 1.85 -7.01
C CYS A 63 -6.82 0.92 -5.98
N THR A 64 -8.09 1.18 -5.63
CA THR A 64 -8.85 0.44 -4.62
C THR A 64 -10.35 0.67 -4.82
N THR A 65 -11.17 -0.34 -4.57
CA THR A 65 -12.63 -0.19 -4.49
C THR A 65 -13.09 0.28 -3.10
N GLY A 66 -12.20 0.23 -2.10
CA GLY A 66 -12.50 0.65 -0.73
C GLY A 66 -12.41 2.17 -0.49
N LYS A 67 -12.45 2.58 0.78
CA LYS A 67 -12.29 3.99 1.18
C LYS A 67 -10.89 4.53 0.85
N GLU A 68 -9.87 3.71 1.05
CA GLU A 68 -8.46 4.04 0.85
C GLU A 68 -7.65 2.77 0.56
N ARG A 69 -6.48 2.91 -0.06
CA ARG A 69 -5.58 1.79 -0.33
C ARG A 69 -4.62 1.66 0.85
N ARG A 70 -4.65 0.51 1.52
CA ARG A 70 -3.70 0.16 2.59
C ARG A 70 -2.65 -0.78 2.02
N VAL A 71 -1.40 -0.33 2.02
CA VAL A 71 -0.26 -1.16 1.63
C VAL A 71 0.28 -1.81 2.90
N LYS A 72 0.21 -3.14 2.97
CA LYS A 72 0.81 -3.93 4.06
C LYS A 72 2.23 -4.34 3.65
N ARG A 73 3.19 -4.11 4.53
CA ARG A 73 4.58 -4.55 4.40
C ARG A 73 4.96 -5.39 5.61
N ASN A 74 5.36 -6.63 5.36
CA ASN A 74 5.89 -7.49 6.38
C ASN A 74 7.21 -6.89 6.88
N GLY A 75 7.29 -6.64 8.17
CA GLY A 75 8.50 -6.27 8.87
C GLY A 75 9.28 -7.50 9.33
N THR A 76 10.20 -7.29 10.26
CA THR A 76 10.97 -8.34 10.90
C THR A 76 10.06 -9.32 11.66
N TYR A 77 10.37 -10.61 11.55
CA TYR A 77 9.75 -11.65 12.36
C TYR A 77 10.23 -11.46 13.81
N PHE A 78 9.29 -11.37 14.75
CA PHE A 78 9.60 -11.30 16.18
C PHE A 78 9.46 -12.73 16.73
N GLY A 79 10.48 -13.55 16.52
CA GLY A 79 10.55 -14.92 17.04
C GLY A 79 11.98 -15.41 17.08
#